data_AF-A0A9W6Y4M7-F1
#
_entry.id   AF-A0A9W6Y4M7-F1
#
_cell.length_a   1.000
_cell.length_b   1.000
_cell.length_c   1.000
_cell.angle_alpha   90.00
_cell.angle_beta   90.00
_cell.angle_gamma   90.00
#
_symmetry.space_group_name_H-M   'P 1'
#
loop_
_entity.id
_entity.type
_entity.pdbx_description
1 polymer ?
#
loop_
_entity_poly.entity_id
_entity_poly.type
_entity_poly.pdbx_seq_one_letter_code
_entity_poly.pdbx_strand_id
1 'polypeptide(L)'
;MIQTVRTYVEDPLQADWDGIAQKLVHAINNSRDSTRQETPFFLVHGWDTRSTRKAMTESIRQGQTNSAETSDAAEWRREANRQREVVLYLAAEFKRKEKTRRAK
;
A
#
# COMPACT_ATOMS: atom_id res chain seq x y z
N MET A 1 -24.79 8.47 7.57
CA MET A 1 -23.83 7.82 8.48
C MET A 1 -23.06 8.93 9.21
N ILE A 2 -23.58 9.46 10.31
CA ILE A 2 -22.91 10.51 11.12
C ILE A 2 -23.11 10.14 12.60
N GLN A 3 -22.39 9.11 13.06
CA GLN A 3 -22.33 8.79 14.50
C GLN A 3 -20.91 8.50 14.98
N THR A 4 -19.90 8.53 14.10
CA THR A 4 -18.54 8.03 14.39
C THR A 4 -17.47 9.11 14.53
N VAL A 5 -17.79 10.40 14.40
CA VAL A 5 -16.77 11.45 14.56
C VAL A 5 -16.28 11.55 16.02
N ARG A 6 -17.13 11.23 16.99
CA ARG A 6 -16.81 11.33 18.43
C ARG A 6 -15.83 10.23 18.92
N THR A 7 -15.64 9.12 18.19
CA THR A 7 -14.75 8.03 18.64
C THR A 7 -13.26 8.26 18.33
N TYR A 8 -12.91 9.30 17.57
CA TYR A 8 -11.52 9.57 17.17
C TYR A 8 -10.82 10.62 18.04
N VAL A 9 -11.48 11.18 19.06
CA VAL A 9 -10.94 12.27 19.90
C VAL A 9 -11.11 11.89 21.37
N GLU A 10 -10.02 11.45 22.01
CA GLU A 10 -10.01 11.09 23.44
C GLU A 10 -9.92 12.34 24.36
N ASP A 11 -9.11 13.35 24.00
CA ASP A 11 -9.03 14.66 24.66
C ASP A 11 -9.03 15.81 23.62
N PRO A 12 -10.12 16.58 23.47
CA PRO A 12 -10.22 17.68 22.52
C PRO A 12 -9.21 18.82 22.73
N LEU A 13 -8.67 18.98 23.94
CA LEU A 13 -7.74 20.08 24.26
C LEU A 13 -6.29 19.75 23.88
N GLN A 14 -5.97 18.47 23.70
CA GLN A 14 -4.64 17.97 23.29
C GLN A 14 -4.64 17.34 21.90
N ALA A 15 -5.79 17.38 21.23
CA ALA A 15 -6.00 16.80 19.92
C ALA A 15 -5.17 17.53 18.85
N ASP A 16 -4.35 16.77 18.11
CA ASP A 16 -3.77 17.22 16.85
C ASP A 16 -4.88 17.33 15.80
N TRP A 17 -5.48 18.51 15.74
CA TRP A 17 -6.62 18.80 14.87
C TRP A 17 -6.29 18.64 13.38
N ASP A 18 -5.06 18.91 12.96
CA ASP A 18 -4.61 18.71 11.58
C ASP A 18 -4.51 17.21 11.26
N GLY A 19 -3.92 16.41 12.16
CA GLY A 19 -3.88 14.97 12.02
C GLY A 19 -5.26 14.32 12.02
N ILE A 20 -6.20 14.84 12.82
CA ILE A 20 -7.59 14.38 12.85
C ILE A 20 -8.32 14.75 11.56
N ALA A 21 -8.17 15.99 11.08
CA ALA A 21 -8.75 16.44 9.82
C ALA A 21 -8.23 15.59 8.64
N GLN A 22 -6.92 15.33 8.59
CA GLN A 22 -6.32 14.46 7.57
C GLN A 22 -6.91 13.05 7.60
N LYS A 23 -6.99 12.43 8.78
CA LYS A 23 -7.57 11.08 8.95
C LYS A 23 -9.04 11.04 8.56
N LEU A 24 -9.82 12.09 8.88
CA LEU A 24 -11.23 12.17 8.55
C LEU A 24 -11.46 12.31 7.03
N VAL A 25 -10.72 13.21 6.37
CA VAL A 25 -10.78 13.37 4.91
C VAL A 25 -10.36 12.08 4.21
N HIS A 26 -9.31 11.42 4.73
CA HIS A 26 -8.89 10.12 4.21
C HIS A 26 -9.98 9.06 4.34
N ALA A 27 -10.62 8.94 5.52
CA ALA A 27 -11.70 7.99 5.75
C ALA A 27 -12.89 8.24 4.83
N ILE A 28 -13.29 9.51 4.66
CA ILE A 28 -14.41 9.89 3.78
C ILE A 28 -14.08 9.55 2.32
N ASN A 29 -12.91 9.97 1.82
CA ASN A 29 -12.53 9.78 0.42
C ASN A 29 -12.34 8.30 0.04
N ASN A 30 -11.96 7.46 1.00
CA ASN A 30 -11.75 6.02 0.79
C ASN A 30 -12.93 5.16 1.25
N SER A 31 -13.93 5.73 1.93
CA SER A 31 -15.13 4.99 2.31
C SER A 31 -15.94 4.62 1.07
N ARG A 32 -16.55 3.43 1.10
CA ARG A 32 -17.34 2.92 -0.01
C ARG A 32 -18.75 3.48 0.09
N ASP A 33 -19.19 4.20 -0.93
CA ASP A 33 -20.55 4.66 -1.08
C ASP A 33 -21.50 3.46 -1.19
N SER A 34 -22.54 3.41 -0.37
CA SER A 34 -23.46 2.27 -0.31
C SER A 34 -24.34 2.13 -1.54
N THR A 35 -24.60 3.23 -2.26
CA THR A 35 -25.48 3.25 -3.43
C THR A 35 -24.72 2.88 -4.70
N ARG A 36 -23.53 3.44 -4.89
CA ARG A 36 -22.66 3.18 -6.04
C ARG A 36 -21.72 2.00 -5.84
N GLN A 37 -21.51 1.57 -4.60
CA GLN A 37 -20.56 0.52 -4.24
C GLN A 37 -19.12 0.86 -4.70
N GLU A 38 -18.76 2.14 -4.76
CA GLU A 38 -17.46 2.69 -5.16
C GLU A 38 -16.96 3.73 -4.13
N THR A 39 -15.68 4.13 -4.16
CA THR A 39 -15.17 5.20 -3.27
C THR A 39 -15.15 6.55 -3.99
N PRO A 40 -15.45 7.67 -3.29
CA PRO A 40 -15.41 9.01 -3.89
C PRO A 40 -14.06 9.38 -4.54
N PHE A 41 -12.94 8.90 -3.99
CA PHE A 41 -11.61 9.12 -4.55
C PHE A 41 -11.51 8.69 -6.03
N PHE A 42 -12.06 7.53 -6.38
CA PHE A 42 -12.01 7.05 -7.76
C PHE A 42 -12.97 7.79 -8.69
N LEU A 43 -14.13 8.22 -8.17
CA LEU A 43 -15.12 9.00 -8.92
C LEU A 43 -14.58 10.36 -9.36
N VAL A 44 -13.87 11.07 -8.47
CA VAL A 44 -13.31 12.41 -8.77
C VAL A 44 -12.22 12.34 -9.84
N HIS A 45 -11.46 11.26 -9.90
CA HIS A 45 -10.38 11.09 -10.86
C HIS A 45 -10.82 10.46 -12.19
N GLY A 46 -12.14 10.30 -12.42
CA GLY A 46 -12.68 9.74 -13.66
C GLY A 46 -12.34 8.26 -13.88
N TRP A 47 -11.91 7.57 -12.83
CA TRP A 47 -11.54 6.17 -12.88
C TRP A 47 -12.77 5.31 -12.66
N ASP A 48 -13.25 4.61 -13.70
CA ASP A 48 -14.29 3.59 -13.55
C ASP A 48 -13.70 2.37 -12.83
N THR A 49 -13.97 2.25 -11.52
CA THR A 49 -13.38 1.20 -10.70
C THR A 49 -13.84 -0.18 -11.14
N ARG A 50 -15.04 -0.28 -11.70
CA ARG A 50 -15.62 -1.54 -12.13
C ARG A 50 -14.95 -2.03 -13.41
N SER A 51 -14.78 -1.14 -14.40
CA SER A 51 -14.05 -1.45 -15.63
C SER A 51 -12.60 -1.79 -15.33
N THR A 52 -11.91 -0.99 -14.52
CA THR A 52 -10.49 -1.25 -14.24
C THR A 52 -10.28 -2.53 -13.44
N ARG A 53 -11.12 -2.81 -12.43
CA ARG A 53 -11.02 -4.07 -11.68
C ARG A 53 -11.32 -5.28 -12.57
N LYS A 54 -12.26 -5.15 -13.51
CA LYS A 54 -12.56 -6.18 -14.51
C LYS A 54 -11.35 -6.38 -15.44
N ALA A 55 -10.80 -5.31 -16.00
CA ALA A 55 -9.61 -5.35 -16.85
C ALA A 55 -8.38 -5.94 -16.13
N MET A 56 -8.16 -5.61 -14.85
CA MET A 56 -7.10 -6.23 -14.04
C MET A 56 -7.34 -7.73 -13.80
N THR A 57 -8.58 -8.13 -13.53
CA THR A 57 -8.90 -9.55 -13.33
C THR A 57 -8.74 -10.33 -14.64
N GLU A 58 -9.12 -9.71 -15.75
CA GLU A 58 -8.97 -10.26 -17.11
C GLU A 58 -7.49 -10.32 -17.52
N SER A 59 -6.68 -9.30 -17.23
CA SER A 59 -5.24 -9.30 -17.52
C SER A 59 -4.48 -10.32 -16.66
N ILE A 60 -4.87 -10.50 -15.39
CA ILE A 60 -4.31 -11.57 -14.55
C ILE A 60 -4.66 -12.94 -15.13
N ARG A 61 -5.91 -13.15 -15.55
CA ARG A 61 -6.34 -14.41 -16.19
C ARG A 61 -5.64 -14.64 -17.53
N GLN A 62 -5.47 -13.60 -18.34
CA GLN A 62 -4.74 -13.67 -19.61
C GLN A 62 -3.25 -13.93 -19.41
N GLY A 63 -2.64 -13.32 -18.39
CA GLY A 63 -1.27 -13.62 -17.98
C GLY A 63 -1.12 -15.07 -17.50
N GLN A 64 -2.10 -15.59 -16.75
CA GLN A 64 -2.11 -17.01 -16.35
C GLN A 64 -2.25 -17.96 -17.55
N THR A 65 -2.94 -17.58 -18.62
CA THR A 65 -3.00 -18.36 -19.87
C THR A 65 -1.75 -18.19 -20.74
N ASN A 66 -1.08 -17.04 -20.66
CA ASN A 66 0.18 -16.74 -21.35
C ASN A 66 1.37 -17.16 -20.48
N SER A 67 1.51 -18.48 -20.29
CA SER A 67 2.53 -19.14 -19.45
C SER A 67 3.96 -18.61 -19.65
N ALA A 68 4.32 -18.19 -20.87
CA ALA A 68 5.65 -17.65 -21.19
C ALA A 68 5.98 -16.33 -20.48
N GLU A 69 5.05 -15.37 -20.40
CA GLU A 69 5.29 -14.07 -19.72
C GLU A 69 5.37 -14.21 -18.20
N THR A 70 4.68 -15.21 -17.64
CA THR A 70 4.75 -15.50 -16.20
C THR A 70 6.08 -16.11 -15.79
N SER A 71 6.75 -16.82 -16.70
CA SER A 71 8.08 -17.39 -16.48
C SER A 71 9.11 -16.28 -16.31
N ASP A 72 9.22 -15.34 -17.26
CA ASP A 72 10.17 -14.23 -17.20
C ASP A 72 9.94 -13.32 -15.99
N ALA A 73 8.68 -13.02 -15.68
CA ALA A 73 8.34 -12.24 -14.48
C ALA A 73 8.67 -13.00 -13.18
N ALA A 74 8.56 -14.33 -13.15
CA ALA A 74 8.93 -15.14 -12.00
C ALA A 74 10.46 -15.23 -11.83
N GLU A 75 11.21 -15.29 -12.94
CA GLU A 75 12.68 -15.24 -12.92
C GLU A 75 13.18 -13.90 -12.42
N TRP A 76 12.63 -12.80 -12.91
CA TRP A 76 12.97 -11.46 -12.45
C TRP A 76 12.73 -11.29 -10.95
N ARG A 77 11.59 -11.77 -10.43
CA ARG A 77 11.28 -11.73 -8.99
C ARG A 77 12.27 -12.55 -8.16
N ARG A 78 12.67 -13.73 -8.65
CA ARG A 78 13.68 -14.56 -7.99
C ARG A 78 15.02 -13.83 -7.92
N GLU A 79 15.43 -13.20 -9.02
CA GLU A 79 16.71 -12.47 -9.07
C GLU A 79 16.70 -11.21 -8.18
N ALA A 80 15.63 -10.42 -8.22
CA ALA A 80 15.49 -9.25 -7.37
C ALA A 80 15.53 -9.62 -5.86
N ASN A 81 14.92 -10.74 -5.49
CA ASN A 81 14.97 -11.23 -4.11
C ASN A 81 16.38 -11.69 -3.70
N ARG A 82 17.11 -12.40 -4.58
CA ARG A 82 18.51 -12.77 -4.33
C ARG A 82 19.38 -11.53 -4.06
N GLN A 83 19.25 -10.51 -4.91
CA GLN A 83 20.00 -9.26 -4.75
C GLN A 83 19.67 -8.55 -3.43
N ARG A 84 18.39 -8.52 -3.05
CA ARG A 84 17.95 -7.95 -1.78
C ARG A 84 18.57 -8.67 -0.58
N GLU A 85 18.60 -10.00 -0.59
CA GLU A 85 19.21 -10.78 0.50
C GLU A 85 20.70 -10.50 0.65
N VAL A 86 21.44 -10.41 -0.47
CA VAL A 86 22.86 -10.04 -0.47
C VAL A 86 23.08 -8.66 0.15
N VAL A 87 22.29 -7.67 -0.26
CA VAL A 87 22.39 -6.30 0.28
C VAL A 87 22.11 -6.28 1.79
N LEU A 88 21.09 -7.00 2.24
CA LEU A 88 20.75 -7.09 3.66
C LEU A 88 21.87 -7.76 4.48
N TYR A 89 22.46 -8.83 3.95
CA TYR A 89 23.60 -9.50 4.58
C TYR A 89 24.81 -8.55 4.70
N LEU A 90 25.17 -7.86 3.62
CA LEU A 90 26.27 -6.89 3.62
C LEU A 90 26.03 -5.74 4.60
N ALA A 91 24.79 -5.23 4.66
CA ALA A 91 24.42 -4.19 5.61
C ALA A 91 24.53 -4.66 7.07
N ALA A 92 24.14 -5.91 7.35
CA ALA A 92 24.28 -6.50 8.67
C ALA A 92 25.76 -6.66 9.07
N GLU A 93 26.60 -7.16 8.17
CA GLU A 93 28.05 -7.30 8.39
C GLU A 93 28.74 -5.95 8.62
N PHE A 94 28.40 -4.93 7.82
CA PHE A 94 28.91 -3.58 8.00
C PHE A 94 28.53 -3.01 9.38
N LYS A 95 27.26 -3.17 9.77
CA LYS A 95 26.76 -2.72 11.08
C LYS A 95 27.50 -3.41 12.24
N ARG A 96 27.86 -4.70 12.10
CA ARG A 96 28.66 -5.43 13.10
C ARG A 96 30.07 -4.87 13.20
N LYS A 97 30.76 -4.67 12.07
CA LYS A 97 32.12 -4.09 12.04
C LYS A 97 32.17 -2.69 12.66
N GLU A 98 31.21 -1.83 12.34
CA GLU A 98 31.13 -0.48 12.91
C GLU A 98 30.87 -0.50 14.42
N LYS A 99 30.01 -1.40 14.92
CA LYS A 99 29.80 -1.57 16.38
C LYS A 99 31.09 -1.96 17.08
N THR A 100 31.86 -2.89 16.53
CA THR A 100 33.15 -3.30 17.09
C THR A 100 34.16 -2.16 17.10
N ARG A 101 34.19 -1.33 16.04
CA ARG A 101 35.06 -0.14 15.98
C ARG A 101 34.69 0.90 17.04
N ARG A 102 33.40 1.15 17.26
CA ARG A 102 32.92 2.11 18.28
C ARG A 102 33.08 1.64 19.72
N ALA A 103 33.28 0.34 19.93
CA ALA A 103 33.50 -0.25 21.25
C ALA A 103 34.98 -0.29 21.67
N LYS A 104 35.90 0.07 20.76
CA LYS A 104 37.31 0.36 21.06
C LYS A 104 37.50 1.85 21.25
#